data_AF-A0A533RTB6-F1
#
_entry.id   AF-A0A533RTB6-F1
#
_cell.length_a   1.000
_cell.length_b   1.000
_cell.length_c   1.000
_cell.angle_alpha   90.00
_cell.angle_beta   90.00
_cell.angle_gamma   90.00
#
_symmetry.space_group_name_H-M   'P 1'
#
loop_
_entity.id
_entity.type
_entity.pdbx_description
1 polymer ?
#
loop_
_entity_poly.entity_id
_entity_poly.type
_entity_poly.pdbx_seq_one_letter_code
_entity_poly.pdbx_strand_id
1 'polypeptide(L)' 'DIPIEERDHREVVEVFGKGVAPEGVKVFNPAFDVTPHHLIKGIITDRGVINPPYEDNLKRIFGGI' A
#
# COMPACT_ATOMS: atom_id res chain seq x y z
N ASP A 1 -12.08 -7.57 1.83
CA ASP A 1 -10.67 -7.94 1.61
C ASP A 1 -10.03 -6.79 0.83
N ILE A 2 -8.70 -6.62 0.88
CA ILE A 2 -7.99 -5.58 0.13
C ILE A 2 -7.33 -6.26 -1.09
N PRO A 3 -7.81 -6.04 -2.33
CA PRO A 3 -7.18 -6.62 -3.51
C PRO A 3 -5.81 -5.98 -3.75
N ILE A 4 -4.80 -6.80 -4.07
CA ILE A 4 -3.45 -6.34 -4.41
C ILE A 4 -3.30 -6.35 -5.92
N GLU A 5 -3.02 -5.19 -6.51
CA GLU A 5 -2.74 -5.04 -7.95
C GLU A 5 -1.39 -5.70 -8.29
N GLU A 6 -1.37 -6.58 -9.30
CA GLU A 6 -0.14 -7.02 -9.95
C GLU A 6 0.08 -6.19 -11.23
N ARG A 7 1.25 -5.55 -11.33
CA ARG A 7 1.57 -4.64 -12.43
C ARG A 7 2.42 -5.29 -13.51
N ASP A 8 2.52 -4.62 -14.65
CA ASP A 8 3.28 -5.09 -15.81
C ASP A 8 4.71 -5.46 -15.41
N HIS A 9 5.16 -6.64 -15.88
CA HIS A 9 6.49 -7.17 -15.58
C HIS A 9 7.62 -6.21 -15.98
N ARG A 10 7.38 -5.34 -16.99
CA ARG A 10 8.37 -4.38 -17.52
C ARG A 10 8.83 -3.37 -16.49
N GLU A 11 8.01 -3.04 -15.49
CA GLU A 11 8.41 -2.10 -14.42
C GLU A 11 9.55 -2.62 -13.56
N VAL A 12 9.75 -3.95 -13.53
CA VAL A 12 10.84 -4.61 -12.79
C VAL A 12 12.05 -4.89 -13.69
N VAL A 13 11.81 -5.31 -14.94
CA VAL A 13 12.90 -5.75 -15.85
C VAL A 13 13.46 -4.61 -16.71
N GLU A 14 12.80 -3.45 -16.78
CA GLU A 14 13.24 -2.27 -17.52
C GLU A 14 13.26 -1.00 -16.67
N VAL A 15 14.23 -0.12 -16.90
CA VAL A 15 14.28 1.24 -16.35
C VAL A 15 14.46 2.22 -17.50
N PHE A 16 13.55 3.20 -17.65
CA PHE A 16 13.52 4.12 -18.80
C PHE A 16 13.56 3.40 -20.18
N GLY A 17 12.91 2.23 -20.28
CA GLY A 17 12.90 1.40 -21.50
C GLY A 17 14.23 0.69 -21.81
N LYS A 18 15.15 0.60 -20.83
CA LYS A 18 16.39 -0.16 -20.93
C LYS A 18 16.32 -1.38 -20.02
N GLY A 19 16.56 -2.56 -20.58
CA GLY A 19 16.57 -3.81 -19.81
C GLY A 19 17.67 -3.83 -18.75
N VAL A 20 17.31 -4.20 -17.52
CA VAL A 20 18.20 -4.28 -16.34
C VAL A 20 18.26 -5.68 -15.73
N ALA A 21 17.50 -6.63 -16.27
CA ALA A 21 17.44 -8.02 -15.80
C ALA A 21 17.64 -8.99 -16.98
N PRO A 22 18.02 -10.27 -16.73
CA PRO A 22 18.14 -11.28 -17.77
C PRO A 22 16.86 -11.43 -18.59
N GLU A 23 17.03 -11.65 -19.90
CA GLU A 23 15.89 -11.84 -20.81
C GLU A 23 15.04 -13.05 -20.40
N GLY A 24 13.71 -12.86 -20.36
CA GLY A 24 12.74 -13.91 -20.03
C GLY A 24 12.65 -14.28 -18.54
N VAL A 25 13.33 -13.56 -17.65
CA VAL A 25 13.20 -13.79 -16.20
C VAL A 25 11.76 -13.52 -15.74
N LYS A 26 11.21 -14.43 -14.92
CA LYS A 26 9.90 -14.23 -14.30
C LYS A 26 10.03 -13.30 -13.10
N VAL A 27 9.04 -12.45 -12.90
CA VAL A 27 9.00 -11.48 -11.79
C VAL A 27 7.68 -11.60 -11.03
N PHE A 28 7.70 -11.16 -9.78
CA PHE A 28 6.53 -10.93 -8.96
C PHE A 28 6.46 -9.43 -8.68
N ASN A 29 5.42 -8.75 -9.17
CA ASN A 29 5.32 -7.28 -9.13
C ASN A 29 4.00 -6.80 -8.49
N PRO A 30 3.77 -7.08 -7.19
CA PRO A 30 2.65 -6.49 -6.47
C PRO A 30 2.90 -4.99 -6.28
N ALA A 31 1.92 -4.15 -6.62
CA ALA A 31 2.02 -2.69 -6.46
C ALA A 31 1.87 -2.22 -5.01
N PHE A 32 1.23 -3.04 -4.17
CA PHE A 32 0.89 -2.71 -2.79
C PHE A 32 1.13 -3.88 -1.86
N ASP A 33 1.27 -3.58 -0.57
CA ASP A 33 1.18 -4.53 0.54
C ASP A 33 0.20 -4.01 1.61
N VAL A 34 -0.06 -4.82 2.64
CA VAL A 34 -0.91 -4.43 3.76
C VAL A 34 -0.06 -4.34 5.02
N THR A 35 -0.01 -3.16 5.63
CA THR A 35 0.60 -2.95 6.94
C THR A 35 -0.43 -3.18 8.06
N PRO A 36 -0.25 -4.16 8.96
CA PRO A 36 -1.11 -4.35 10.12
C PRO A 36 -1.14 -3.11 11.02
N HIS A 37 -2.33 -2.76 11.53
CA HIS A 37 -2.54 -1.52 12.29
C HIS A 37 -1.68 -1.40 13.56
N HIS A 38 -1.26 -2.51 14.16
CA HIS A 38 -0.41 -2.50 15.36
C HIS A 38 1.05 -2.07 15.08
N LEU A 39 1.45 -1.99 13.80
CA LEU A 39 2.74 -1.45 13.37
C LEU A 39 2.67 0.06 13.07
N ILE A 40 1.48 0.67 13.11
CA ILE A 40 1.26 2.09 12.79
C ILE A 40 1.12 2.89 14.09
N LYS A 41 1.87 3.99 14.21
CA LYS A 41 1.80 4.89 15.38
C LYS A 41 0.62 5.87 15.29
N GLY A 42 0.31 6.37 14.10
CA GLY A 42 -0.76 7.32 13.86
C GLY A 42 -1.13 7.41 12.38
N ILE A 43 -2.37 7.79 12.09
CA ILE A 43 -2.87 8.08 10.75
C ILE A 43 -3.17 9.58 10.70
N ILE A 44 -2.52 10.31 9.79
CA ILE A 44 -2.73 11.75 9.61
C ILE A 44 -3.83 11.96 8.57
N THR A 45 -4.83 12.75 8.93
CA THR A 45 -5.96 13.10 8.05
C THR A 45 -6.18 14.61 8.04
N ASP A 46 -7.08 15.10 7.19
CA ASP A 46 -7.59 16.46 7.20
C ASP A 46 -8.34 16.83 8.50
N ARG A 47 -8.71 15.82 9.32
CA ARG A 47 -9.35 15.97 10.64
C ARG A 47 -8.38 15.84 11.82
N GLY A 48 -7.07 15.82 11.55
CA GLY A 48 -6.01 15.69 12.55
C GLY A 48 -5.39 14.30 12.62
N VAL A 49 -4.64 14.03 13.70
CA VAL A 49 -3.90 12.78 13.91
C VAL A 49 -4.75 11.77 14.69
N ILE A 50 -4.92 10.58 14.12
CA ILE A 50 -5.66 9.46 14.72
C ILE A 50 -4.65 8.45 15.28
N ASN A 51 -4.77 8.12 16.55
CA ASN A 51 -3.93 7.12 17.24
C ASN A 51 -4.77 5.87 17.57
N PRO A 52 -4.15 4.74 17.96
CA PRO A 52 -4.87 3.60 18.52
C PRO A 52 -5.74 3.98 19.73
N PRO A 53 -6.87 3.28 20.00
CA PRO A 53 -7.44 2.19 19.20
C PRO A 53 -8.12 2.70 17.92
N TYR A 54 -7.70 2.16 16.78
CA TYR A 54 -8.10 2.70 15.47
C TYR A 54 -9.57 2.46 15.15
N GLU A 55 -10.15 1.32 15.54
CA GLU A 55 -11.55 1.02 15.25
C GLU A 55 -12.50 2.06 15.87
N ASP A 56 -12.31 2.37 17.16
CA ASP A 56 -13.14 3.35 17.86
C ASP A 56 -12.88 4.77 17.38
N ASN A 57 -11.60 5.14 17.23
CA ASN A 57 -11.23 6.50 16.87
C ASN A 57 -11.62 6.85 15.43
N LEU A 58 -11.49 5.91 14.48
CA LEU A 58 -11.96 6.10 13.11
C LEU A 58 -13.48 6.23 13.06
N LYS A 59 -14.23 5.37 13.77
CA LYS A 59 -15.70 5.47 13.87
C LYS A 59 -16.13 6.80 14.51
N ARG A 60 -15.45 7.27 15.56
CA ARG A 60 -15.76 8.56 16.19
C ARG A 60 -15.55 9.75 15.25
N ILE A 61 -14.50 9.72 14.43
CA ILE A 61 -14.12 10.84 13.55
C ILE A 61 -14.93 10.83 12.25
N PHE A 62 -15.23 9.66 11.68
CA PHE A 62 -15.85 9.50 10.35
C PHE A 62 -17.22 8.82 10.34
N GLY A 63 -17.65 8.20 11.44
CA GLY A 63 -18.90 7.43 11.50
C GLY A 63 -20.19 8.24 11.63
N GLY A 64 -20.11 9.58 11.54
CA GLY A 64 -21.26 10.49 11.54
C GLY A 64 -21.79 10.83 10.15
N ILE A 65 -21.79 9.87 9.22
CA ILE A 65 -22.47 9.96 7.91
C ILE A 65 -23.76 9.13 8.00
#